data_AF-A0A2E8DD29-F1
#
_entry.id   AF-A0A2E8DD29-F1
#
_cell.length_a   1.000
_cell.length_b   1.000
_cell.length_c   1.000
_cell.angle_alpha   90.00
_cell.angle_beta   90.00
_cell.angle_gamma   90.00
#
_symmetry.space_group_name_H-M   'P 1'
#
loop_
_entity.id
_entity.type
_entity.pdbx_description
1 polymer ?
#
loop_
_entity_poly.entity_id
_entity_poly.type
_entity_poly.pdbx_seq_one_letter_code
_entity_poly.pdbx_strand_id
1 'polypeptide(L)'
;MISRKYRRPRAEVYAWTSRDRLPDIPVPLRKGGDDVILDLQTAFETVYARARYDLSLKYDAELFPPPEASLSGWIQERLTANERSR
;
A
#
# COMPACT_ATOMS: atom_id res chain seq x y z
N MET A 1 -10.25 -6.85 -2.08
CA MET A 1 -11.47 -7.29 -2.80
C MET A 1 -12.48 -6.15 -2.80
N ILE A 2 -13.16 -5.93 -3.92
CA ILE A 2 -14.20 -4.91 -4.06
C ILE A 2 -15.46 -5.56 -4.62
N SER A 3 -16.59 -5.40 -3.92
CA SER A 3 -17.88 -5.89 -4.38
C SER A 3 -18.85 -4.72 -4.56
N ARG A 4 -19.19 -4.46 -5.82
CA ARG A 4 -20.17 -3.43 -6.19
C ARG A 4 -21.55 -3.93 -5.84
N LYS A 5 -22.30 -3.18 -5.04
CA LYS A 5 -23.64 -3.56 -4.55
C LYS A 5 -24.56 -4.07 -5.66
N TYR A 6 -24.56 -3.41 -6.82
CA TYR A 6 -25.43 -3.73 -7.96
C TYR A 6 -24.92 -4.89 -8.86
N ARG A 7 -23.72 -5.44 -8.60
CA ARG A 7 -23.17 -6.61 -9.33
C ARG A 7 -23.04 -7.85 -8.45
N ARG A 8 -23.53 -7.81 -7.21
CA ARG A 8 -23.49 -8.96 -6.30
C ARG A 8 -24.15 -10.19 -6.93
N PRO A 9 -23.59 -11.40 -6.74
CA PRO A 9 -22.50 -11.73 -5.80
C PRO A 9 -21.07 -11.53 -6.36
N ARG A 10 -20.90 -10.93 -7.54
CA ARG A 10 -19.56 -10.78 -8.16
C ARG A 10 -18.70 -9.77 -7.41
N ALA A 11 -17.39 -10.02 -7.40
CA ALA A 11 -16.39 -9.15 -6.84
C ALA A 11 -15.13 -9.14 -7.70
N GLU A 12 -14.38 -8.05 -7.61
CA GLU A 12 -13.09 -7.87 -8.25
C GLU A 12 -11.99 -8.03 -7.17
N VAL A 13 -10.95 -8.80 -7.49
CA VAL A 13 -9.83 -9.08 -6.60
C VAL A 13 -8.57 -8.50 -7.21
N TYR A 14 -7.95 -7.61 -6.46
CA TYR A 14 -6.70 -6.95 -6.82
C TYR A 14 -5.62 -7.56 -5.93
N ALA A 15 -4.63 -8.20 -6.54
CA ALA A 15 -3.51 -8.82 -5.85
C ALA A 15 -2.25 -7.95 -6.02
N TRP A 16 -1.48 -7.80 -4.95
CA TRP A 16 -0.19 -7.13 -4.94
C TRP A 16 0.65 -7.67 -3.78
N THR A 17 1.95 -7.39 -3.78
CA THR A 17 2.88 -7.69 -2.69
C THR A 17 3.45 -6.39 -2.11
N SER A 18 4.11 -6.44 -0.95
CA SER A 18 4.76 -5.26 -0.34
C SER A 18 5.84 -4.60 -1.22
N ARG A 19 6.32 -5.32 -2.25
CA ARG A 19 7.33 -4.83 -3.19
C ARG A 19 6.73 -4.07 -4.36
N ASP A 20 5.43 -4.23 -4.58
CA ASP A 20 4.71 -3.59 -5.68
C ASP A 20 4.18 -2.22 -5.25
N ARG A 21 4.05 -1.31 -6.20
CA ARG A 21 3.22 -0.11 -6.00
C ARG A 21 1.78 -0.56 -5.74
N LEU A 22 1.10 0.07 -4.78
CA LEU A 22 -0.31 -0.20 -4.54
C LEU A 22 -1.13 0.07 -5.81
N PRO A 23 -2.08 -0.83 -6.15
CA PRO A 23 -2.78 -0.75 -7.43
C PRO A 23 -3.76 0.41 -7.46
N ASP A 24 -4.00 0.93 -8.67
CA ASP A 24 -5.11 1.82 -8.95
C ASP A 24 -6.43 1.06 -8.88
N ILE A 25 -7.40 1.65 -8.18
CA ILE A 25 -8.67 1.01 -7.90
C ILE A 25 -9.82 1.78 -8.56
N PRO A 26 -10.53 1.21 -9.55
CA PRO A 26 -11.73 1.83 -10.11
C PRO A 26 -12.90 1.73 -9.11
N VAL A 27 -13.42 2.88 -8.67
CA VAL A 27 -14.53 2.98 -7.71
C VAL A 27 -15.73 3.67 -8.36
N PRO A 28 -16.93 3.06 -8.34
CA PRO A 28 -18.13 3.71 -8.85
C PRO A 28 -18.64 4.73 -7.84
N LEU A 29 -18.79 6.00 -8.25
CA LEU A 29 -19.44 7.01 -7.42
C LEU A 29 -20.97 6.85 -7.39
N ARG A 30 -21.55 6.36 -8.50
CA ARG A 30 -22.99 6.14 -8.66
C ARG A 30 -23.25 4.95 -9.59
N LYS A 31 -24.43 4.32 -9.44
CA LYS A 31 -24.84 3.23 -10.34
C LYS A 31 -24.96 3.76 -11.78
N GLY A 32 -24.31 3.07 -12.71
CA GLY A 32 -24.37 3.40 -14.15
C GLY A 32 -23.52 4.60 -14.57
N GLY A 33 -22.77 5.21 -13.66
CA GLY A 33 -21.72 6.17 -14.02
C GLY A 33 -20.39 5.47 -14.25
N ASP A 34 -19.46 6.18 -14.89
CA ASP A 34 -18.08 5.75 -15.05
C ASP A 34 -17.38 5.66 -13.68
N ASP A 35 -16.38 4.80 -13.63
CA ASP A 35 -15.55 4.65 -12.44
C ASP A 35 -14.55 5.78 -12.35
N VAL A 36 -14.33 6.26 -11.13
CA VAL A 36 -13.22 7.15 -10.82
C VAL A 36 -12.07 6.28 -10.31
N ILE A 37 -10.86 6.57 -10.80
CA ILE A 37 -9.65 5.88 -10.38
C ILE A 37 -9.21 6.44 -9.03
N LEU A 38 -9.15 5.57 -8.02
CA LEU A 38 -8.51 5.83 -6.75
C LEU A 38 -7.05 5.39 -6.83
N ASP A 39 -6.13 6.37 -6.85
CA ASP A 39 -4.70 6.11 -6.68
C ASP A 39 -4.44 5.75 -5.22
N LEU A 40 -4.41 4.44 -4.96
CA LEU A 40 -4.26 3.90 -3.61
C LEU A 40 -2.87 4.17 -3.05
N GLN A 41 -1.84 4.24 -3.90
CA GLN A 41 -0.48 4.56 -3.47
C GLN A 41 -0.41 5.98 -2.90
N THR A 42 -0.91 6.97 -3.65
CA THR A 42 -0.90 8.37 -3.20
C THR A 42 -1.70 8.56 -1.92
N ALA A 43 -2.85 7.89 -1.80
CA ALA A 43 -3.67 7.92 -0.58
C ALA A 43 -2.89 7.37 0.64
N PHE A 44 -2.21 6.23 0.46
CA PHE A 44 -1.40 5.61 1.52
C PHE A 44 -0.22 6.49 1.94
N GLU A 45 0.55 6.99 0.98
CA GLU A 45 1.70 7.88 1.23
C GLU A 45 1.28 9.16 1.95
N THR A 46 0.13 9.73 1.58
CA THR A 46 -0.43 10.92 2.25
C THR A 46 -0.73 10.66 3.71
N VAL A 47 -1.34 9.52 4.04
CA VAL A 47 -1.64 9.15 5.43
C VAL A 47 -0.35 8.90 6.21
N TYR A 48 0.60 8.17 5.61
CA TYR A 48 1.89 7.86 6.23
C TYR A 48 2.65 9.14 6.60
N ALA A 49 2.75 10.09 5.66
CA ALA A 49 3.43 11.37 5.88
C ALA A 49 2.72 12.22 6.95
N ARG A 50 1.38 12.29 6.92
CA ARG A 50 0.61 13.06 7.90
C ARG A 50 0.68 12.49 9.32
N ALA A 51 0.73 11.16 9.44
CA ALA A 51 0.89 10.48 10.72
C ALA A 51 2.33 10.53 11.27
N ARG A 52 3.30 11.01 10.47
CA ARG A 52 4.72 11.03 10.82
C ARG A 52 5.24 9.66 11.25
N TYR A 53 4.90 8.63 10.48
CA TYR A 53 5.37 7.27 10.79
C TYR A 53 6.88 7.14 10.70
N ASP A 54 7.50 7.92 9.82
CA ASP A 54 8.94 8.11 9.76
C ASP A 54 9.57 8.48 11.12
N LEU A 55 8.86 9.19 12.01
CA LEU A 55 9.36 9.58 13.33
C LEU A 55 8.80 8.76 14.49
N SER A 56 7.61 8.17 14.34
CA SER A 56 6.93 7.46 15.43
C SER A 56 7.25 5.97 15.50
N LEU A 57 7.73 5.37 14.41
CA LEU A 57 8.11 3.96 14.36
C LEU A 57 9.63 3.77 14.52
N LYS A 58 10.00 2.68 15.20
CA LYS A 58 11.40 2.26 15.39
C LYS A 58 11.85 1.39 14.21
N TYR A 59 12.47 2.02 13.21
CA TYR A 59 12.95 1.34 11.99
C TYR A 59 14.30 0.64 12.16
N ASP A 60 14.99 0.91 13.27
CA ASP A 60 16.24 0.30 13.69
C ASP A 60 16.03 -0.96 14.55
N ALA A 61 14.77 -1.28 14.89
CA ALA A 61 14.44 -2.46 15.66
C ALA A 61 14.78 -3.74 14.90
N GLU A 62 15.32 -4.73 15.62
CA GLU A 62 15.58 -6.05 15.07
C GLU A 62 14.27 -6.72 14.64
N LEU A 63 14.25 -7.23 13.41
CA LEU A 63 13.08 -7.94 12.87
C LEU A 63 13.01 -9.35 13.45
N PHE A 64 11.87 -9.69 14.04
CA PHE A 64 11.61 -11.03 14.55
C PHE A 64 10.30 -11.60 13.98
N PRO A 65 10.32 -12.77 13.32
CA PRO A 65 11.51 -13.56 12.98
C PRO A 65 12.42 -12.85 11.96
N PRO A 66 13.70 -13.25 11.84
CA PRO A 66 14.59 -12.71 10.83
C PRO A 66 13.99 -12.86 9.43
N PRO A 67 14.14 -11.86 8.54
CA PRO A 67 13.63 -11.96 7.19
C PRO A 67 14.35 -13.07 6.43
N GLU A 68 13.66 -13.67 5.47
CA GLU A 68 14.27 -14.58 4.52
C GLU A 68 15.41 -13.87 3.76
N ALA A 69 16.48 -14.60 3.42
CA ALA A 69 17.64 -14.05 2.71
C ALA A 69 17.28 -13.31 1.41
N SER A 70 16.22 -13.76 0.71
CA SER A 70 15.72 -13.13 -0.52
C SER A 70 15.11 -11.74 -0.30
N LEU A 71 14.67 -11.44 0.93
CA LEU A 71 13.99 -10.19 1.29
C LEU A 71 14.93 -9.17 1.94
N SER A 72 16.00 -9.63 2.60
CA SER A 72 16.92 -8.78 3.37
C SER A 72 17.47 -7.59 2.58
N GLY A 73 17.88 -7.81 1.32
CA GLY A 73 18.41 -6.74 0.47
C GLY A 73 17.36 -5.66 0.16
N TRP A 74 16.13 -6.06 -0.13
CA TRP A 74 15.02 -5.13 -0.39
C TRP A 74 14.67 -4.32 0.87
N ILE A 75 14.64 -4.96 2.05
CA ILE A 75 14.39 -4.26 3.32
C ILE A 75 15.44 -3.18 3.55
N GLN A 76 16.73 -3.52 3.42
CA GLN A 76 17.83 -2.56 3.63
C GLN A 76 17.77 -1.38 2.64
N GLU A 77 17.40 -1.63 1.39
CA GLU A 77 17.19 -0.59 0.40
C GLU A 77 16.07 0.38 0.82
N ARG A 78 14.95 -0.16 1.33
CA ARG A 78 13.81 0.65 1.81
C ARG A 78 14.15 1.45 3.07
N LEU A 79 14.88 0.88 4.01
CA LEU A 79 15.34 1.58 5.22
C LEU A 79 16.25 2.77 4.86
N THR A 80 17.23 2.54 3.99
CA THR A 80 18.13 3.60 3.48
C THR A 80 17.38 4.69 2.70
N ALA A 81 16.34 4.33 1.93
CA ALA A 81 15.50 5.30 1.23
C ALA A 81 14.67 6.15 2.20
N ASN A 82 14.16 5.55 3.28
CA ASN A 82 13.39 6.26 4.32
C ASN A 82 14.26 7.25 5.08
N GLU A 83 15.49 6.89 5.44
CA GLU A 83 16.44 7.80 6.12
C GLU A 83 16.78 9.05 5.30
N ARG A 84 16.94 8.90 3.98
CA ARG A 84 17.21 10.03 3.06
C ARG A 84 16.02 10.98 2.87
N SER A 85 14.82 10.54 3.23
CA SER A 85 13.58 11.30 3.08
C SER A 85 13.13 11.98 4.38
N ARG A 86 13.83 11.74 5.50
CA ARG A 86 13.68 12.44 6.79
C ARG A 86 14.47 13.75 6.76
#